data_AF-A0A939X584-F1
#
_entry.id   AF-A0A939X584-F1
#
_cell.length_a   1.000
_cell.length_b   1.000
_cell.length_c   1.000
_cell.angle_alpha   90.00
_cell.angle_beta   90.00
_cell.angle_gamma   90.00
#
_symmetry.space_group_name_H-M   'P 1'
#
loop_
_entity.id
_entity.type
_entity.pdbx_description
1 polymer ?
#
loop_
_entity_poly.entity_id
_entity_poly.type
_entity_poly.pdbx_seq_one_letter_code
_entity_poly.pdbx_strand_id
1 'polypeptide(L)'
;IIDNYISLKTLILFKNAKQNVAVTIFSDNSNHGLHQMEFNDFCKEFPGLKVELKQAGGIFHDRYIILDYKTSDEKIYHCGASSKDGGRKVNTITLTEDTSVYKSIINQLLNNPPLVLN
;
A
#
# COMPACT_ATOMS: atom_id res chain seq x y z
N ILE A 1 2.84 -0.65 -0.30
CA ILE A 1 1.95 -0.18 -1.40
C ILE A 1 1.74 1.31 -1.28
N ILE A 2 1.50 2.00 -2.39
CA ILE A 2 1.13 3.41 -2.47
C ILE A 2 -0.25 3.48 -3.13
N ASP A 3 -1.27 3.91 -2.39
CA ASP A 3 -2.64 4.09 -2.89
C ASP A 3 -3.43 5.01 -1.96
N ASN A 4 -3.99 6.10 -2.48
CA ASN A 4 -4.75 7.07 -1.69
C ASN A 4 -6.22 6.69 -1.44
N TYR A 5 -6.72 5.64 -2.08
CA TYR A 5 -8.12 5.25 -2.00
C TYR A 5 -8.29 3.88 -1.34
N ILE A 6 -7.79 3.75 -0.12
CA ILE A 6 -7.85 2.49 0.65
C ILE A 6 -9.21 2.26 1.29
N SER A 7 -9.49 0.99 1.60
CA SER A 7 -10.66 0.54 2.37
C SER A 7 -10.41 -0.85 2.95
N LEU A 8 -11.37 -1.42 3.69
CA LEU A 8 -11.30 -2.81 4.15
C LEU A 8 -11.00 -3.80 3.00
N LYS A 9 -11.51 -3.53 1.78
CA LYS A 9 -11.21 -4.35 0.59
C LYS A 9 -9.72 -4.37 0.26
N THR A 10 -9.00 -3.27 0.53
CA THR A 10 -7.55 -3.19 0.36
C THR A 10 -6.85 -4.13 1.33
N LEU A 11 -7.24 -4.11 2.61
CA LEU A 11 -6.64 -4.96 3.65
C LEU A 11 -6.85 -6.45 3.35
N ILE A 12 -8.05 -6.82 2.91
CA ILE A 12 -8.41 -8.20 2.56
C ILE A 12 -7.51 -8.80 1.46
N LEU A 13 -6.92 -7.98 0.58
CA LEU A 13 -5.96 -8.47 -0.42
C LEU A 13 -4.70 -9.08 0.23
N PHE A 14 -4.36 -8.66 1.45
CA PHE A 14 -3.20 -9.15 2.19
C PHE A 14 -3.50 -10.34 3.11
N LYS A 15 -4.75 -10.78 3.23
CA LYS A 15 -5.12 -11.85 4.19
C LYS A 15 -4.35 -13.17 4.00
N ASN A 16 -3.87 -13.41 2.78
CA ASN A 16 -3.11 -14.61 2.41
C ASN A 16 -1.60 -14.36 2.31
N ALA A 17 -1.12 -13.18 2.70
CA ALA A 17 0.31 -12.90 2.75
C ALA A 17 0.98 -13.86 3.75
N LYS A 18 2.20 -14.28 3.41
CA LYS A 18 2.95 -15.23 4.24
C LYS A 18 3.23 -14.61 5.62
N GLN A 19 3.27 -15.46 6.65
CA GLN A 19 3.75 -15.04 7.97
C GLN A 19 5.13 -14.38 7.84
N ASN A 20 5.35 -13.30 8.60
CA ASN A 20 6.55 -12.46 8.59
C ASN A 20 6.69 -11.48 7.42
N VAL A 21 5.74 -11.42 6.48
CA VAL A 21 5.70 -10.30 5.53
C VAL A 21 5.21 -9.05 6.26
N ALA A 22 6.03 -7.99 6.22
CA ALA A 22 5.63 -6.66 6.68
C ALA A 22 5.05 -5.87 5.50
N VAL A 23 3.90 -5.26 5.71
CA VAL A 23 3.19 -4.45 4.72
C VAL A 23 3.11 -3.02 5.22
N THR A 24 3.72 -2.09 4.49
CA THR A 24 3.51 -0.65 4.70
C THR A 24 2.58 -0.12 3.61
N ILE A 25 1.51 0.55 4.02
CA ILE A 25 0.55 1.21 3.14
C ILE A 25 0.77 2.72 3.26
N PHE A 26 1.23 3.33 2.18
CA PHE A 26 1.30 4.78 2.04
C PHE A 26 -0.01 5.27 1.43
N SER A 27 -0.74 6.08 2.19
CA SER A 27 -2.05 6.59 1.79
C SER A 27 -2.37 7.88 2.50
N ASP A 28 -3.12 8.75 1.84
CA ASP A 28 -3.82 9.87 2.48
C ASP A 28 -5.29 9.53 2.79
N ASN A 29 -5.74 8.30 2.48
CA ASN A 29 -7.12 7.82 2.68
C ASN A 29 -8.17 8.86 2.22
N SER A 30 -8.00 9.40 1.01
CA SER A 30 -8.63 10.66 0.56
C SER A 30 -10.16 10.66 0.55
N ASN A 31 -10.79 9.48 0.55
CA ASN A 31 -12.25 9.34 0.60
C ASN A 31 -12.76 8.79 1.95
N HIS A 32 -11.91 8.73 2.97
CA HIS A 32 -12.20 8.12 4.27
C HIS A 32 -12.77 6.70 4.12
N GLY A 33 -12.21 5.92 3.20
CA GLY A 33 -12.74 4.60 2.85
C GLY A 33 -12.31 3.49 3.81
N LEU A 34 -11.30 3.75 4.65
CA LEU A 34 -10.89 2.89 5.75
C LEU A 34 -11.04 3.66 7.07
N HIS A 35 -11.71 3.06 8.05
CA HIS A 35 -11.89 3.59 9.39
C HIS A 35 -11.02 2.86 10.43
N GLN A 36 -10.79 3.52 11.56
CA GLN A 36 -9.96 2.95 12.64
C GLN A 36 -10.51 1.61 13.16
N MET A 37 -11.84 1.49 13.27
CA MET A 37 -12.50 0.25 13.71
C MET A 37 -12.21 -0.92 12.78
N GLU A 38 -12.39 -0.74 11.47
CA GLU A 38 -12.14 -1.78 10.46
C GLU A 38 -10.67 -2.21 10.44
N PHE A 39 -9.75 -1.25 10.59
CA PHE A 39 -8.32 -1.54 10.67
C PHE A 39 -7.96 -2.35 11.92
N ASN A 40 -8.52 -1.97 13.07
CA ASN A 40 -8.29 -2.68 14.34
C ASN A 40 -8.83 -4.11 14.29
N ASP A 41 -10.05 -4.30 13.76
CA ASP A 41 -10.67 -5.61 13.61
C ASP A 41 -9.84 -6.51 12.68
N PHE A 42 -9.37 -5.97 11.55
CA PHE A 42 -8.48 -6.69 10.63
C PHE A 42 -7.18 -7.13 11.30
N CYS A 43 -6.50 -6.23 12.03
CA CYS A 43 -5.27 -6.56 12.75
C CYS A 43 -5.50 -7.63 13.84
N LYS A 44 -6.67 -7.63 14.47
CA LYS A 44 -7.06 -8.64 15.46
C LYS A 44 -7.36 -10.00 14.82
N GLU A 45 -8.00 -10.01 13.65
CA GLU A 45 -8.31 -11.23 12.89
C GLU A 45 -7.04 -11.88 12.31
N PHE A 46 -6.06 -11.07 11.90
CA PHE A 46 -4.81 -11.50 11.28
C PHE A 46 -3.56 -11.05 12.07
N PRO A 47 -3.37 -11.51 13.32
CA PRO A 47 -2.30 -11.00 14.20
C PRO A 47 -0.87 -11.33 13.71
N GLY A 48 -0.72 -12.30 12.80
CA GLY A 48 0.56 -12.64 12.17
C GLY A 48 0.95 -11.72 11.01
N LEU A 49 0.04 -10.87 10.55
CA LEU A 49 0.26 -9.92 9.46
C LEU A 49 0.61 -8.55 10.05
N LYS A 50 1.82 -8.05 9.75
CA LYS A 50 2.26 -6.75 10.23
C LYS A 50 1.91 -5.68 9.19
N VAL A 51 0.84 -4.93 9.44
CA VAL A 51 0.43 -3.82 8.57
C VAL A 51 0.68 -2.48 9.26
N GLU A 52 1.38 -1.59 8.58
CA GLU A 52 1.61 -0.20 9.01
C GLU A 52 0.97 0.76 8.00
N LEU A 53 0.33 1.82 8.49
CA LEU A 53 -0.22 2.89 7.67
C LEU A 53 0.63 4.17 7.84
N LYS A 54 1.04 4.76 6.73
CA LYS A 54 1.84 6.00 6.70
C LYS A 54 1.23 6.99 5.72
N GLN A 55 1.40 8.28 5.98
CA GLN A 55 0.90 9.30 5.07
C GLN A 55 1.60 9.21 3.71
N ALA A 56 0.86 9.39 2.62
CA ALA A 56 1.45 9.52 1.28
C ALA A 56 1.91 10.96 1.01
N GLY A 57 1.31 11.95 1.69
CA GLY A 57 1.72 13.35 1.65
C GLY A 57 1.39 14.04 0.34
N GLY A 58 0.41 13.54 -0.43
CA GLY A 58 -0.02 14.12 -1.70
C GLY A 58 1.00 14.03 -2.83
N ILE A 59 2.07 13.25 -2.68
CA ILE A 59 3.17 13.18 -3.66
C ILE A 59 2.80 12.32 -4.88
N PHE A 60 1.98 11.29 -4.68
CA PHE A 60 1.63 10.32 -5.71
C PHE A 60 0.16 10.45 -6.14
N HIS A 61 -0.05 10.62 -7.45
CA HIS A 61 -1.37 10.46 -8.07
C HIS A 61 -1.66 9.01 -8.45
N ASP A 62 -0.64 8.30 -8.92
CA ASP A 62 -0.72 6.90 -9.35
C ASP A 62 -0.49 5.93 -8.19
N ARG A 63 -0.81 4.65 -8.42
CA ARG A 63 -0.64 3.59 -7.43
C ARG A 63 0.57 2.74 -7.76
N TYR A 64 1.24 2.28 -6.71
CA TYR A 64 2.43 1.45 -6.85
C TYR A 64 2.44 0.30 -5.86
N ILE A 65 2.90 -0.86 -6.32
CA ILE A 65 3.24 -2.01 -5.49
C ILE A 65 4.74 -2.13 -5.51
N ILE A 66 5.37 -2.02 -4.34
CA ILE A 66 6.80 -2.22 -4.15
C ILE A 66 6.99 -3.50 -3.36
N LEU A 67 7.76 -4.43 -3.90
CA LEU A 67 8.14 -5.69 -3.27
C LEU A 67 9.63 -5.66 -2.95
N ASP A 68 9.99 -6.22 -1.79
CA ASP A 68 11.37 -6.46 -1.36
C ASP A 68 12.30 -5.23 -1.51
N TYR A 69 11.78 -4.06 -1.13
CA TYR A 69 12.48 -2.77 -1.26
C TYR A 69 13.86 -2.79 -0.58
N LYS A 70 14.88 -2.20 -1.22
CA LYS A 70 16.30 -2.21 -0.79
C LYS A 70 16.98 -3.59 -0.81
N THR A 71 16.37 -4.60 -1.43
CA THR A 71 17.03 -5.89 -1.67
C THR A 71 17.42 -6.03 -3.14
N SER A 72 18.16 -7.08 -3.48
CA SER A 72 18.44 -7.46 -4.87
C SER A 72 17.19 -7.89 -5.65
N ASP A 73 16.13 -8.29 -4.95
CA ASP A 73 14.89 -8.80 -5.53
C ASP A 73 13.79 -7.73 -5.63
N GLU A 74 14.15 -6.47 -5.42
CA GLU A 74 13.23 -5.33 -5.49
C GLU A 74 12.47 -5.29 -6.81
N LYS A 75 11.14 -5.15 -6.71
CA LYS A 75 10.27 -4.94 -7.87
C LYS A 75 9.29 -3.82 -7.60
N ILE A 76 9.13 -2.93 -8.58
CA ILE A 76 8.16 -1.83 -8.53
C ILE A 76 7.16 -2.03 -9.66
N TYR A 77 5.89 -2.13 -9.31
CA TYR A 77 4.80 -2.22 -10.25
C TYR A 77 3.97 -0.95 -10.23
N HIS A 78 3.72 -0.37 -11.39
CA HIS A 78 2.73 0.68 -11.60
C HIS A 78 1.33 0.05 -11.71
N CYS A 79 0.36 0.67 -11.08
CA CYS A 79 -1.03 0.24 -11.06
C CYS A 79 -1.94 1.41 -11.45
N GLY A 80 -2.65 1.28 -12.56
CA GLY A 80 -3.56 2.34 -13.02
C GLY A 80 -4.78 2.53 -12.10
N ALA A 81 -5.29 1.45 -11.50
CA ALA A 81 -6.46 1.46 -10.64
C ALA A 81 -6.10 1.29 -9.16
N SER A 82 -6.96 1.81 -8.27
CA SER A 82 -6.81 1.59 -6.83
C SER A 82 -6.96 0.10 -6.48
N SER A 83 -6.19 -0.35 -5.49
CA SER A 83 -6.20 -1.72 -4.99
C SER A 83 -7.60 -2.16 -4.55
N LYS A 84 -8.41 -1.27 -3.95
CA LYS A 84 -9.81 -1.60 -3.57
C LYS A 84 -10.71 -1.95 -4.76
N ASP A 85 -10.33 -1.53 -5.97
CA ASP A 85 -11.09 -1.74 -7.20
C ASP A 85 -10.56 -2.95 -8.01
N GLY A 86 -9.56 -3.67 -7.49
CA GLY A 86 -9.04 -4.89 -8.10
C GLY A 86 -10.14 -5.91 -8.44
N GLY A 87 -10.13 -6.42 -9.67
CA GLY A 87 -11.07 -7.43 -10.15
C GLY A 87 -12.45 -6.91 -10.57
N ARG A 88 -12.75 -5.60 -10.47
CA ARG A 88 -14.04 -5.05 -10.94
C ARG A 88 -14.09 -4.72 -12.43
N LYS A 89 -12.98 -4.24 -12.99
CA LYS A 89 -12.82 -3.90 -14.42
C LYS A 89 -11.42 -4.28 -14.85
N VAL A 90 -11.21 -4.40 -16.16
CA VAL A 90 -9.88 -4.61 -16.74
C VAL A 90 -8.97 -3.43 -16.33
N ASN A 91 -7.84 -3.76 -15.72
CA ASN A 91 -6.81 -2.81 -15.34
C ASN A 91 -5.43 -3.39 -15.68
N THR A 92 -4.44 -2.51 -15.78
CA THR A 92 -3.06 -2.89 -16.08
C THR A 92 -2.21 -2.73 -14.83
N ILE A 93 -1.40 -3.74 -14.56
CA ILE A 93 -0.29 -3.69 -13.60
C ILE A 93 0.99 -3.94 -14.40
N THR A 94 1.88 -2.96 -14.44
CA THR A 94 3.10 -2.99 -15.27
C THR A 94 4.33 -2.98 -14.39
N LEU A 95 5.27 -3.90 -14.64
CA LEU A 95 6.58 -3.86 -13.99
C LEU A 95 7.35 -2.63 -14.51
N THR A 96 7.93 -1.87 -13.59
CA THR A 96 8.78 -0.72 -13.91
C THR A 96 10.18 -1.21 -14.22
N GLU A 97 10.72 -0.86 -15.39
CA GLU A 97 12.08 -1.25 -15.80
C GLU A 97 13.17 -0.47 -15.06
N ASP A 98 13.02 0.86 -14.98
CA ASP A 98 13.93 1.73 -14.24
C ASP A 98 13.37 2.10 -12.88
N THR A 99 13.81 1.38 -11.84
CA THR A 99 13.40 1.66 -10.45
C THR A 99 14.16 2.83 -9.83
N SER A 100 15.27 3.28 -10.42
CA SER A 100 16.17 4.26 -9.82
C SER A 100 15.49 5.61 -9.56
N VAL A 101 14.60 6.01 -10.46
CA VAL A 101 13.81 7.26 -10.39
C VAL A 101 12.87 7.28 -9.18
N TYR A 102 12.42 6.12 -8.72
CA TYR A 102 11.45 6.01 -7.61
C TYR A 102 12.11 5.93 -6.24
N LYS A 103 13.40 5.54 -6.18
CA LYS A 103 14.10 5.28 -4.90
C LYS A 103 14.13 6.51 -4.00
N SER A 104 14.41 7.69 -4.54
CA SER A 104 14.45 8.93 -3.75
C SER A 104 13.09 9.22 -3.11
N ILE A 105 12.01 9.08 -3.88
CA ILE A 105 10.65 9.39 -3.44
C ILE A 105 10.14 8.33 -2.46
N ILE A 106 10.42 7.04 -2.69
CA ILE A 106 10.07 5.98 -1.73
C ILE A 106 10.84 6.15 -0.42
N ASN A 107 12.12 6.54 -0.47
CA ASN A 107 12.89 6.85 0.73
C ASN A 107 12.31 8.03 1.52
N GLN A 108 11.76 9.04 0.85
CA GLN A 108 11.03 10.12 1.51
C GLN A 108 9.78 9.59 2.21
N LEU A 109 8.96 8.79 1.50
CA LEU A 109 7.76 8.18 2.07
C LEU A 109 8.06 7.37 3.33
N LEU A 110 9.15 6.60 3.35
CA LEU A 110 9.54 5.81 4.53
C LEU A 110 9.73 6.65 5.79
N ASN A 111 10.03 7.95 5.66
CA ASN A 111 10.18 8.89 6.78
C ASN A 111 8.90 9.64 7.13
N ASN A 112 7.80 9.44 6.38
CA ASN A 112 6.53 10.10 6.65
C ASN A 112 5.95 9.65 8.01
N PRO A 113 5.14 10.51 8.66
CA PRO A 113 4.47 10.13 9.89
C PRO A 113 3.41 9.04 9.66
N PRO A 114 2.98 8.33 10.72
CA PRO A 114 1.86 7.42 10.66
C PRO A 114 0.61 8.10 10.12
N LEU A 115 -0.19 7.37 9.34
CA LEU A 115 -1.52 7.82 8.95
C LEU A 115 -2.48 7.63 10.12
N VAL A 116 -3.15 8.70 10.54
CA VAL A 116 -4.23 8.64 11.54
C VAL A 116 -5.55 8.40 10.79
N LEU A 117 -6.26 7.33 11.16
CA LEU A 117 -7.59 7.05 10.63
C LEU A 117 -8.65 7.75 11.49
N ASN A 118 -9.77 8.10 10.85
CA ASN A 118 -10.96 8.61 11.53
C ASN A 118 -11.78 7.47 12.15
#